data_AF-F2EAZ7-F1
#
_entry.id   AF-F2EAZ7-F1
#
_cell.length_a   1.000
_cell.length_b   1.000
_cell.length_c   1.000
_cell.angle_alpha   90.00
_cell.angle_beta   90.00
_cell.angle_gamma   90.00
#
_symmetry.space_group_name_H-M   'P 1'
#
loop_
_entity.id
_entity.type
_entity.pdbx_description
1 polymer ?
#
loop_
_entity_poly.entity_id
_entity_poly.type
_entity_poly.pdbx_seq_one_letter_code
_entity_poly.pdbx_strand_id
1 'polypeptide(L)'
;MESLEFVFILHLMIKLLGKTNELSQCLQRKDQCIVLAVSLIGITLRKLQNIRENGWDQLLKDTKDFCVNNNIILPNMDDTIPARGHSRGVVVKW
;
A
#
# COMPACT_ATOMS: atom_id res chain seq x y z
N MET A 1 -11.22 -9.57 -14.31
CA MET A 1 -10.60 -9.23 -13.00
C MET A 1 -9.91 -7.87 -13.14
N GLU A 2 -10.63 -6.88 -13.66
CA GLU A 2 -10.11 -5.54 -13.92
C GLU A 2 -10.98 -4.58 -13.10
N SER A 3 -10.67 -4.46 -11.82
CA SER A 3 -11.36 -3.57 -10.89
C SER A 3 -10.36 -2.59 -10.28
N LEU A 4 -10.86 -1.45 -9.82
CA LEU A 4 -10.05 -0.47 -9.09
C LEU A 4 -9.29 -1.11 -7.92
N GLU A 5 -9.95 -1.98 -7.15
CA GLU A 5 -9.35 -2.68 -6.00
C GLU A 5 -8.13 -3.52 -6.42
N PHE A 6 -8.25 -4.29 -7.51
CA PHE A 6 -7.14 -5.09 -8.02
C PHE A 6 -5.97 -4.21 -8.46
N VAL A 7 -6.23 -3.14 -9.23
CA VAL A 7 -5.21 -2.20 -9.70
C VAL A 7 -4.54 -1.48 -8.52
N PHE A 8 -5.30 -1.15 -7.50
CA PHE A 8 -4.80 -0.48 -6.30
C PHE A 8 -3.84 -1.38 -5.53
N ILE A 9 -4.25 -2.64 -5.28
CA ILE A 9 -3.40 -3.65 -4.64
C ILE A 9 -2.15 -3.88 -5.48
N LEU A 10 -2.27 -3.99 -6.80
CA LEU A 10 -1.14 -4.19 -7.70
C LEU A 10 -0.11 -3.05 -7.57
N HIS A 11 -0.53 -1.79 -7.66
CA HIS A 11 0.37 -0.64 -7.50
C HIS A 11 1.01 -0.60 -6.11
N LEU A 12 0.25 -0.92 -5.06
CA LEU A 12 0.77 -0.99 -3.70
C LEU A 12 1.85 -2.07 -3.60
N MET A 13 1.59 -3.27 -4.13
CA MET A 13 2.55 -4.37 -4.13
C MET A 13 3.81 -4.03 -4.89
N ILE A 14 3.71 -3.41 -6.08
CA ILE A 14 4.88 -2.98 -6.85
C ILE A 14 5.75 -2.01 -6.03
N LYS A 15 5.15 -0.99 -5.41
CA LYS A 15 5.89 0.00 -4.59
C LYS A 15 6.56 -0.66 -3.37
N LEU A 16 5.84 -1.52 -2.65
CA LEU A 16 6.36 -2.20 -1.46
C LEU A 16 7.45 -3.22 -1.79
N LEU A 17 7.21 -4.09 -2.78
CA LEU A 17 8.15 -5.12 -3.21
C LEU A 17 9.42 -4.49 -3.79
N GLY A 18 9.30 -3.37 -4.52
CA GLY A 18 10.47 -2.63 -4.99
C GLY A 18 11.39 -2.22 -3.84
N LYS A 19 10.83 -1.66 -2.76
CA LYS A 19 11.60 -1.22 -1.59
C LYS A 19 12.20 -2.38 -0.79
N THR A 20 11.46 -3.45 -0.58
CA THR A 20 11.98 -4.62 0.13
C THR A 20 13.00 -5.38 -0.71
N ASN A 21 12.87 -5.38 -2.04
CA ASN A 21 13.87 -5.92 -2.96
C ASN A 21 15.17 -5.10 -2.96
N GLU A 22 15.10 -3.76 -2.99
CA GLU A 22 16.29 -2.88 -2.82
C GLU A 22 17.06 -3.25 -1.54
N LEU A 23 16.35 -3.41 -0.42
CA LEU A 23 16.94 -3.82 0.85
C LEU A 23 17.53 -5.23 0.75
N SER A 24 16.78 -6.19 0.21
CA SER A 24 17.21 -7.59 0.05
C SER A 24 18.50 -7.69 -0.76
N GLN A 25 18.59 -6.98 -1.88
CA GLN A 25 19.80 -6.95 -2.71
C GLN A 25 20.99 -6.33 -1.98
N CYS A 26 20.78 -5.27 -1.18
CA CYS A 26 21.86 -4.70 -0.38
C CYS A 26 22.34 -5.69 0.71
N LEU A 27 21.42 -6.35 1.41
CA LEU A 27 21.76 -7.32 2.46
C LEU A 27 22.45 -8.59 1.93
N GLN A 28 22.16 -8.98 0.69
CA GLN A 28 22.80 -10.13 0.04
C GLN A 28 24.25 -9.86 -0.38
N ARG A 29 24.68 -8.58 -0.47
CA ARG A 29 26.09 -8.24 -0.74
C ARG A 29 26.91 -8.52 0.52
N LYS A 30 27.69 -9.61 0.47
CA LYS A 30 28.48 -10.16 1.59
C LYS A 30 29.50 -9.19 2.19
N ASP A 31 29.80 -8.08 1.52
CA ASP A 31 30.91 -7.20 1.85
C ASP A 31 30.53 -6.00 2.74
N GLN A 32 29.26 -5.88 3.14
CA GLN A 32 28.80 -4.73 3.94
C GLN A 32 28.83 -5.05 5.44
N CYS A 33 29.57 -4.23 6.20
CA CYS A 33 29.60 -4.28 7.66
C CYS A 33 28.17 -4.27 8.25
N ILE A 34 27.93 -5.05 9.32
CA ILE A 34 26.64 -5.14 10.02
C ILE A 34 26.01 -3.78 10.37
N VAL A 35 26.85 -2.75 10.60
CA VAL A 35 26.42 -1.36 10.86
C VAL A 35 25.71 -0.75 9.64
N LEU A 36 26.19 -1.02 8.42
CA LEU A 36 25.53 -0.58 7.18
C LEU A 36 24.18 -1.27 7.00
N ALA A 37 24.10 -2.58 7.30
CA ALA A 37 22.86 -3.34 7.24
C ALA A 37 21.78 -2.77 8.18
N VAL A 38 22.14 -2.48 9.43
CA VAL A 38 21.21 -1.88 10.41
C VAL A 38 20.73 -0.49 9.96
N SER A 39 21.64 0.34 9.45
CA SER A 39 21.29 1.64 8.88
C SER A 39 20.31 1.52 7.70
N LEU A 40 20.58 0.59 6.78
CA LEU A 40 19.73 0.31 5.61
C LEU A 40 18.33 -0.19 6.00
N ILE A 41 18.23 -1.05 7.02
CA ILE A 41 16.95 -1.49 7.58
C ILE A 41 16.18 -0.27 8.12
N GLY A 42 16.84 0.58 8.91
CA GLY A 42 16.22 1.79 9.46
C GLY A 42 15.73 2.76 8.37
N ILE A 43 16.52 2.96 7.31
CA ILE A 43 16.13 3.78 6.15
C ILE A 43 14.91 3.16 5.44
N THR A 44 14.92 1.85 5.23
CA THR A 44 13.82 1.14 4.55
C THR A 44 12.53 1.22 5.36
N LEU A 45 12.60 1.02 6.68
CA LEU A 45 11.46 1.16 7.57
C LEU A 45 10.85 2.57 7.51
N ARG A 46 11.68 3.63 7.54
CA ARG A 46 11.19 5.01 7.39
C ARG A 46 10.51 5.26 6.04
N LYS A 47 11.06 4.71 4.95
CA LYS A 47 10.44 4.79 3.62
C LYS A 47 9.08 4.10 3.58
N LEU A 48 8.97 2.92 4.20
CA LEU A 48 7.71 2.17 4.29
C LEU A 48 6.67 2.90 5.16
N GLN A 49 7.10 3.47 6.28
CA GLN A 49 6.24 4.33 7.12
C GLN A 49 5.72 5.54 6.33
N ASN A 50 6.59 6.21 5.58
CA ASN A 50 6.18 7.33 4.74
C ASN A 50 5.17 6.93 3.65
N ILE A 51 5.32 5.75 3.03
CA ILE A 51 4.31 5.22 2.09
C ILE A 51 2.97 5.01 2.81
N ARG A 52 3.00 4.47 4.04
CA ARG A 52 1.81 4.23 4.85
C ARG A 52 1.12 5.52 5.32
N GLU A 53 1.87 6.57 5.61
CA GLU A 53 1.31 7.80 6.20
C GLU A 53 0.95 8.83 5.13
N ASN A 54 1.79 8.97 4.10
CA ASN A 54 1.70 10.05 3.12
C ASN A 54 1.53 9.53 1.68
N GLY A 55 1.57 8.21 1.47
CA GLY A 55 1.57 7.62 0.12
C GLY A 55 0.19 7.31 -0.45
N TRP A 56 -0.88 7.38 0.34
CA TRP A 56 -2.23 6.97 -0.07
C TRP A 56 -2.82 7.82 -1.19
N ASP A 57 -2.76 9.15 -1.07
CA ASP A 57 -3.35 10.05 -2.05
C ASP A 57 -2.71 9.90 -3.43
N GLN A 58 -1.37 9.85 -3.45
CA GLN A 58 -0.61 9.62 -4.68
C GLN A 58 -0.90 8.24 -5.27
N LEU A 59 -0.93 7.19 -4.43
CA LEU A 59 -1.26 5.83 -4.88
C LEU A 59 -2.68 5.76 -5.49
N LEU A 60 -3.66 6.38 -4.84
CA LEU A 60 -5.04 6.43 -5.33
C LEU A 60 -5.13 7.20 -6.65
N LYS A 61 -4.41 8.32 -6.76
CA LYS A 61 -4.32 9.09 -8.01
C LYS A 61 -3.74 8.24 -9.14
N ASP A 62 -2.56 7.63 -8.93
CA ASP A 62 -1.90 6.76 -9.93
C ASP A 62 -2.84 5.62 -10.36
N THR A 63 -3.56 5.04 -9.40
CA THR A 63 -4.53 3.96 -9.64
C THR A 63 -5.70 4.44 -10.49
N LYS A 64 -6.30 5.59 -10.17
CA LYS A 64 -7.42 6.17 -10.94
C LYS A 64 -6.98 6.50 -12.37
N ASP A 65 -5.83 7.14 -12.53
CA ASP A 65 -5.27 7.49 -13.83
C ASP A 65 -5.03 6.22 -14.68
N PHE A 66 -4.46 5.18 -14.08
CA PHE A 66 -4.31 3.88 -14.74
C PHE A 66 -5.65 3.29 -15.15
N CYS A 67 -6.65 3.28 -14.27
CA CYS A 67 -7.97 2.73 -14.56
C CYS A 67 -8.65 3.48 -15.73
N VAL A 68 -8.61 4.81 -15.74
CA VAL A 68 -9.16 5.63 -16.83
C VAL A 68 -8.46 5.30 -18.15
N ASN A 69 -7.13 5.22 -18.15
CA ASN A 69 -6.35 4.92 -19.36
C ASN A 69 -6.60 3.51 -19.91
N ASN A 70 -7.02 2.58 -19.07
CA ASN A 70 -7.29 1.19 -19.45
C ASN A 70 -8.80 0.88 -19.54
N ASN A 71 -9.67 1.90 -19.53
CA ASN A 71 -11.13 1.75 -19.58
C ASN A 71 -11.71 0.87 -18.46
N ILE A 72 -11.06 0.87 -17.29
CA ILE A 72 -11.53 0.17 -16.08
C ILE A 72 -12.53 1.07 -15.37
N ILE A 73 -13.74 0.53 -15.13
CA ILE A 73 -14.83 1.27 -14.49
C ILE A 73 -14.41 1.69 -13.08
N LEU A 74 -14.48 3.00 -12.83
CA LEU A 74 -14.31 3.57 -11.49
C LEU A 74 -15.63 3.43 -10.72
N PRO A 75 -15.65 2.78 -9.54
CA PRO A 75 -16.84 2.77 -8.71
C PRO A 75 -17.13 4.19 -8.18
N ASN A 76 -18.42 4.49 -7.96
CA ASN A 76 -18.79 5.71 -7.27
C ASN A 76 -18.34 5.60 -5.80
N MET A 77 -17.46 6.51 -5.37
CA MET A 77 -16.90 6.52 -4.02
C MET A 77 -17.82 7.18 -3.00
N ASP A 78 -18.85 7.89 -3.47
CA ASP A 78 -19.86 8.53 -2.61
C ASP A 78 -21.05 7.58 -2.33
N ASP A 79 -21.07 6.39 -2.94
CA ASP A 79 -22.09 5.38 -2.67
C ASP A 79 -21.92 4.84 -1.24
N THR A 80 -23.01 4.84 -0.48
CA THR A 80 -23.04 4.22 0.85
C THR A 80 -22.75 2.73 0.71
N ILE A 81 -21.61 2.28 1.26
CA ILE A 81 -21.33 0.86 1.43
C ILE A 81 -22.41 0.32 2.38
N PRO A 82 -23.30 -0.59 1.93
CA PRO A 82 -24.28 -1.17 2.83
C PRO A 82 -23.50 -1.86 3.95
N ALA A 83 -23.78 -1.47 5.20
CA ALA A 83 -23.11 -2.02 6.36
C ALA A 83 -23.20 -3.55 6.29
N ARG A 84 -22.09 -4.22 5.97
CA ARG A 84 -22.03 -5.68 6.05
C ARG A 84 -22.28 -6.02 7.51
N GLY A 85 -23.43 -6.64 7.78
CA GLY A 85 -23.91 -6.91 9.11
C GLY A 85 -22.91 -7.71 9.92
N HIS A 86 -22.22 -7.05 10.85
CA HIS A 86 -22.04 -7.65 12.16
C HIS A 86 -23.27 -7.28 12.95
N SER A 87 -24.04 -8.27 13.38
CA SER A 87 -25.15 -8.10 14.32
C SER A 87 -24.64 -7.30 15.52
N ARG A 88 -24.95 -6.00 15.55
CA ARG A 88 -24.57 -5.13 16.66
C ARG A 88 -25.45 -5.51 17.84
N GLY A 89 -24.93 -6.35 18.73
CA GLY A 89 -25.45 -6.45 20.09
C GLY A 89 -25.44 -5.06 20.71
N VAL A 90 -26.60 -4.63 21.22
CA VAL A 90 -26.76 -3.35 21.90
C VAL A 90 -25.83 -3.31 23.10
N VAL A 91 -24.80 -2.45 23.05
CA VAL A 91 -24.05 -2.08 24.25
C VAL A 91 -24.59 -0.72 24.69
N VAL A 92 -25.38 -0.74 25.75
CA VAL A 92 -25.77 0.44 26.51
C VAL A 92 -24.50 1.03 27.11
N LYS A 93 -24.14 2.26 26.72
CA LYS A 93 -23.05 3.01 27.32
C LYS A 93 -23.64 3.90 28.42
N TRP A 94 -23.13 3.75 29.64
CA TRP A 94 -23.11 4.81 30.63
C TRP A 94 -22.12 5.90 30.20
#